data_AF-A0A660XX48-F1
#
_entry.id   AF-A0A660XX48-F1
#
_cell.length_a   1.000
_cell.length_b   1.000
_cell.length_c   1.000
_cell.angle_alpha   90.00
_cell.angle_beta   90.00
_cell.angle_gamma   90.00
#
_symmetry.space_group_name_H-M   'P 1'
#
loop_
_entity.id
_entity.type
_entity.pdbx_description
1 polymer ?
#
loop_
_entity_poly.entity_id
_entity_poly.type
_entity_poly.pdbx_seq_one_letter_code
_entity_poly.pdbx_strand_id
1 'polypeptide(L)'
;MEFVDCNVRYGIPAQRAPLMPAPTVEALRSEMKRAGVVGAVVRREEVHWEGVGIGNKEEDLLVLSHTWGRSDKDGPDEAEKFLREYPGVTFIAGHSFHGEWERAADMAGEYPQLYLDLCAVMDDRGVLELFVERAGSHKILFGTDLPWFDPHYYIGAVLSADISDDARRDIFYRNGVRVLSRFSWFGQVWGDERI
;
A
#
# COMPACT_ATOMS: atom_id res chain seq x y z
N MET A 1 5.58 3.15 38.96
CA MET A 1 5.03 3.83 37.77
C MET A 1 4.05 2.84 37.16
N GLU A 2 2.75 3.07 37.31
CA GLU A 2 1.72 2.20 36.75
C GLU A 2 1.47 2.65 35.31
N PHE A 3 1.60 1.70 34.37
CA PHE A 3 1.35 1.91 32.95
C PHE A 3 -0.12 1.59 32.68
N VAL A 4 -0.87 2.58 32.17
CA VAL A 4 -2.26 2.39 31.74
C VAL A 4 -2.24 2.05 30.26
N ASP A 5 -2.52 0.79 29.96
CA ASP A 5 -2.67 0.30 28.60
C ASP A 5 -4.07 0.70 28.07
N CYS A 6 -4.11 1.57 27.06
CA CYS A 6 -5.33 1.95 26.36
C CYS A 6 -5.69 0.98 25.22
N ASN A 7 -4.95 -0.11 25.05
CA ASN A 7 -5.09 -1.09 23.97
C ASN A 7 -5.69 -2.43 24.44
N VAL A 8 -6.74 -2.37 25.25
CA VAL A 8 -7.56 -3.56 25.51
C VAL A 8 -8.63 -3.68 24.41
N ARG A 9 -8.48 -4.65 23.50
CA ARG A 9 -9.57 -5.07 22.60
C ARG A 9 -10.22 -6.36 23.12
N TYR A 10 -11.55 -6.37 23.17
CA TYR A 10 -12.39 -7.55 23.45
C TYR A 10 -13.29 -7.84 22.25
N GLY A 11 -13.20 -9.07 21.72
CA GLY A 11 -14.17 -9.70 20.82
C GLY A 11 -14.18 -9.22 19.36
N ILE A 12 -13.81 -10.10 18.42
CA ILE A 12 -14.48 -10.16 17.11
C ILE A 12 -15.76 -10.95 17.35
N PRO A 13 -16.97 -10.43 17.05
CA PRO A 13 -18.19 -11.22 17.22
C PRO A 13 -18.10 -12.46 16.34
N ALA A 14 -17.88 -13.64 16.93
CA ALA A 14 -17.87 -14.92 16.22
C ALA A 14 -19.21 -15.22 15.50
N GLN A 15 -20.23 -14.41 15.79
CA GLN A 15 -21.58 -14.47 15.22
C GLN A 15 -21.77 -13.57 13.98
N ARG A 16 -20.80 -12.72 13.61
CA ARG A 16 -20.85 -12.00 12.33
C ARG A 16 -19.94 -12.68 11.34
N ALA A 17 -20.52 -13.08 10.21
CA ALA A 17 -19.75 -13.57 9.08
C ALA A 17 -18.65 -12.55 8.74
N PRO A 18 -17.42 -12.99 8.45
CA PRO A 18 -16.38 -12.10 7.96
C PRO A 18 -16.90 -11.31 6.76
N LEU A 19 -16.47 -10.06 6.64
CA LEU A 19 -16.76 -9.24 5.46
C LEU A 19 -16.17 -9.95 4.24
N MET A 20 -17.02 -10.60 3.47
CA MET A 20 -16.64 -11.26 2.22
C MET A 20 -16.50 -10.20 1.12
N PRO A 21 -15.58 -10.40 0.15
CA PRO A 21 -15.51 -9.54 -1.03
C PRO A 21 -16.87 -9.44 -1.72
N ALA A 22 -17.24 -8.23 -2.15
CA ALA A 22 -18.48 -8.03 -2.89
C ALA A 22 -18.41 -8.78 -4.24
N PRO A 23 -19.39 -9.64 -4.57
CA PRO A 23 -19.29 -10.54 -5.73
C PRO A 23 -19.49 -9.83 -7.08
N THR A 24 -19.99 -8.58 -7.06
CA THR A 24 -20.24 -7.79 -8.26
C THR A 24 -19.82 -6.34 -8.05
N VAL A 25 -19.55 -5.63 -9.15
CA VAL A 25 -19.27 -4.18 -9.13
C VAL A 25 -20.42 -3.40 -8.51
N GLU A 26 -21.67 -3.83 -8.71
CA GLU A 26 -22.85 -3.19 -8.13
C GLU A 26 -22.94 -3.38 -6.62
N ALA A 27 -22.69 -4.60 -6.13
CA ALA A 27 -22.63 -4.89 -4.70
C ALA A 27 -21.49 -4.10 -4.02
N LEU A 28 -20.33 -4.01 -4.66
CA LEU A 28 -19.21 -3.21 -4.19
C LEU A 28 -19.59 -1.73 -4.10
N ARG A 29 -20.21 -1.18 -5.15
CA ARG A 29 -20.66 0.23 -5.17
C ARG A 29 -21.69 0.51 -4.08
N SER A 30 -22.58 -0.43 -3.80
CA SER A 30 -23.56 -0.34 -2.70
C SER A 30 -22.86 -0.29 -1.32
N GLU A 31 -21.88 -1.17 -1.10
CA GLU A 31 -21.10 -1.20 0.13
C GLU A 31 -20.22 0.06 0.30
N MET A 32 -19.59 0.52 -0.78
CA MET A 32 -18.86 1.78 -0.79
C MET A 32 -19.77 2.95 -0.40
N LYS A 33 -20.98 3.02 -0.98
CA LYS A 33 -21.97 4.04 -0.62
C LYS A 33 -22.41 3.93 0.84
N ARG A 34 -22.67 2.72 1.35
CA ARG A 34 -23.01 2.47 2.76
C ARG A 34 -21.91 2.91 3.71
N ALA A 35 -20.65 2.69 3.34
CA ALA A 35 -19.47 3.01 4.12
C ALA A 35 -18.98 4.46 3.94
N GLY A 36 -19.58 5.25 3.05
CA GLY A 36 -19.13 6.60 2.73
C GLY A 36 -17.83 6.64 1.91
N VAL A 37 -17.45 5.53 1.27
CA VAL A 37 -16.27 5.44 0.39
C VAL A 37 -16.63 6.02 -0.98
N VAL A 38 -15.93 7.09 -1.38
CA VAL A 38 -16.21 7.84 -2.61
C VAL A 38 -15.57 7.25 -3.87
N GLY A 39 -14.55 6.39 -3.71
CA GLY A 39 -13.82 5.73 -4.79
C GLY A 39 -12.90 4.66 -4.23
N ALA A 40 -12.68 3.59 -4.99
CA ALA A 40 -11.75 2.52 -4.64
C ALA A 40 -11.16 1.94 -5.93
N VAL A 41 -9.86 1.67 -5.92
CA VAL A 41 -9.23 0.81 -6.94
C VAL A 41 -9.52 -0.62 -6.52
N VAL A 42 -10.33 -1.30 -7.32
CA VAL A 42 -10.72 -2.69 -7.08
C VAL A 42 -10.24 -3.56 -8.21
N ARG A 43 -9.63 -4.68 -7.84
CA ARG A 43 -9.36 -5.77 -8.75
C ARG A 43 -10.55 -6.71 -8.75
N ARG A 44 -10.86 -7.25 -9.92
CA ARG A 44 -11.66 -8.48 -9.98
C ARG A 44 -10.71 -9.63 -9.71
N GLU A 45 -10.79 -10.22 -8.53
CA GLU A 45 -10.18 -11.53 -8.31
C GLU A 45 -11.09 -12.59 -8.94
N GLU A 46 -10.65 -13.17 -10.04
CA GLU A 46 -11.21 -14.41 -10.55
C GLU A 46 -10.26 -15.54 -10.15
N VAL A 47 -10.74 -16.46 -9.30
CA VAL A 47 -10.02 -17.69 -8.98
C VAL A 47 -10.17 -18.63 -10.18
N HIS A 48 -9.19 -18.63 -11.07
CA HIS A 48 -9.04 -19.68 -12.08
C HIS A 48 -7.98 -20.67 -11.61
N TRP A 49 -8.23 -21.96 -11.82
CA TRP A 49 -7.29 -23.04 -11.43
C TRP A 49 -5.93 -22.99 -12.17
N GLU A 50 -5.74 -22.05 -13.11
CA GLU A 50 -4.56 -21.93 -13.99
C GLU A 50 -3.89 -20.53 -14.00
N GLY A 51 -4.25 -19.61 -13.10
CA GLY A 51 -3.56 -18.31 -12.94
C GLY A 51 -4.43 -17.06 -13.14
N VAL A 52 -3.87 -15.88 -12.84
CA VAL A 52 -4.56 -14.57 -12.85
C VAL A 52 -4.32 -13.85 -14.18
N GLY A 53 -5.37 -13.70 -15.00
CA GLY A 53 -5.35 -12.82 -16.17
C GLY A 53 -5.87 -11.42 -15.83
N ILE A 54 -5.09 -10.37 -16.11
CA ILE A 54 -5.50 -8.97 -15.90
C ILE A 54 -5.68 -8.31 -17.27
N GLY A 55 -6.91 -7.85 -17.57
CA GLY A 55 -7.22 -7.13 -18.81
C GLY A 55 -7.83 -5.75 -18.55
N ASN A 56 -7.13 -4.70 -19.01
CA ASN A 56 -7.62 -3.46 -19.62
C ASN A 56 -6.41 -2.52 -19.77
N LYS A 57 -5.93 -2.28 -21.00
CA LYS A 57 -4.79 -1.40 -21.38
C LYS A 57 -3.74 -1.27 -20.27
N GLU A 58 -2.76 -2.16 -20.28
CA GLU A 58 -1.71 -2.36 -19.27
C GLU A 58 -0.98 -1.08 -18.80
N GLU A 59 -1.03 0.00 -19.57
CA GLU A 59 -0.27 1.23 -19.32
C GLU A 59 -0.83 2.15 -18.21
N ASP A 60 -2.02 1.89 -17.66
CA ASP A 60 -2.64 2.76 -16.63
C ASP A 60 -3.11 2.02 -15.36
N LEU A 61 -2.83 0.72 -15.24
CA LEU A 61 -3.30 -0.06 -14.09
C LEU A 61 -2.52 0.30 -12.82
N LEU A 62 -3.25 0.44 -11.72
CA LEU A 62 -2.72 0.54 -10.37
C LEU A 62 -3.03 -0.77 -9.63
N VAL A 63 -1.99 -1.35 -9.08
CA VAL A 63 -1.97 -2.70 -8.53
C VAL A 63 -1.41 -2.60 -7.12
N LEU A 64 -2.24 -2.71 -6.08
CA LEU A 64 -1.78 -2.87 -4.70
C LEU A 64 -1.86 -4.33 -4.31
N SER A 65 -0.73 -4.97 -4.03
CA SER A 65 -0.66 -6.37 -3.63
C SER A 65 -0.16 -6.46 -2.20
N HIS A 66 -0.73 -7.34 -1.39
CA HIS A 66 -0.01 -7.84 -0.22
C HIS A 66 1.31 -8.47 -0.71
N THR A 67 2.41 -8.24 0.00
CA THR A 67 3.71 -8.84 -0.31
C THR A 67 4.44 -9.23 0.96
N TRP A 68 5.15 -10.35 0.95
CA TRP A 68 5.87 -10.83 2.13
C TRP A 68 7.19 -11.48 1.73
N GLY A 69 8.25 -11.22 2.49
CA GLY A 69 9.55 -11.82 2.25
C GLY A 69 9.50 -13.34 2.29
N ARG A 70 10.23 -14.01 1.39
CA ARG A 70 10.33 -15.48 1.25
C ARG A 70 9.02 -16.20 0.90
N SER A 71 7.95 -15.45 0.59
CA SER A 71 6.71 -16.04 0.10
C SER A 71 6.88 -16.55 -1.34
N ASP A 72 6.35 -17.73 -1.62
CA ASP A 72 6.34 -18.35 -2.95
C ASP A 72 5.21 -17.84 -3.85
N LYS A 73 4.35 -16.94 -3.33
CA LYS A 73 3.19 -16.40 -4.07
C LYS A 73 3.26 -14.91 -4.31
N ASP A 74 3.74 -14.17 -3.32
CA ASP A 74 3.72 -12.71 -3.29
C ASP A 74 5.02 -12.12 -2.71
N GLY A 75 6.11 -12.90 -2.77
CA GLY A 75 7.45 -12.46 -2.44
C GLY A 75 8.14 -11.70 -3.57
N PRO A 76 9.37 -11.21 -3.32
CA PRO A 76 10.15 -10.42 -4.28
C PRO A 76 10.29 -11.09 -5.65
N ASP A 77 10.57 -12.40 -5.68
CA ASP A 77 10.81 -13.13 -6.93
C ASP A 77 9.57 -13.19 -7.83
N GLU A 78 8.38 -13.41 -7.26
CA GLU A 78 7.12 -13.41 -8.03
C GLU A 78 6.74 -12.00 -8.48
N ALA A 79 6.93 -11.01 -7.62
CA ALA A 79 6.70 -9.62 -7.99
C ALA A 79 7.67 -9.15 -9.10
N GLU A 80 8.93 -9.58 -9.08
CA GLU A 80 9.91 -9.25 -10.12
C GLU A 80 9.50 -9.82 -11.48
N LYS A 81 9.03 -11.08 -11.53
CA LYS A 81 8.48 -11.68 -12.75
C LYS A 81 7.33 -10.83 -13.29
N PHE A 82 6.38 -10.46 -12.42
CA PHE A 82 5.25 -9.61 -12.77
C PHE A 82 5.71 -8.24 -13.30
N LEU A 83 6.65 -7.57 -12.63
CA LEU A 83 7.15 -6.26 -13.04
C LEU A 83 7.86 -6.29 -14.40
N ARG A 84 8.58 -7.39 -14.71
CA ARG A 84 9.23 -7.60 -16.00
C ARG A 84 8.23 -7.86 -17.12
N GLU A 85 7.17 -8.60 -16.83
CA GLU A 85 6.10 -8.90 -17.79
C GLU A 85 5.22 -7.69 -18.08
N TYR A 86 4.94 -6.86 -17.06
CA TYR A 86 4.00 -5.74 -17.12
C TYR A 86 4.67 -4.39 -16.76
N PRO A 87 5.60 -3.86 -17.58
CA PRO A 87 6.33 -2.64 -17.26
C PRO A 87 5.46 -1.37 -17.20
N GLY A 88 4.27 -1.38 -17.81
CA GLY A 88 3.33 -0.26 -17.79
C GLY A 88 2.48 -0.15 -16.50
N VAL A 89 2.49 -1.17 -15.64
CA VAL A 89 1.64 -1.23 -14.45
C VAL A 89 2.30 -0.53 -13.28
N THR A 90 1.59 0.37 -12.59
CA THR A 90 2.03 0.86 -11.28
C THR A 90 1.72 -0.16 -10.20
N PHE A 91 2.76 -0.75 -9.64
CA PHE A 91 2.69 -1.75 -8.58
C PHE A 91 3.02 -1.10 -7.24
N ILE A 92 2.15 -1.27 -6.26
CA ILE A 92 2.36 -0.89 -4.86
C ILE A 92 2.52 -2.20 -4.08
N ALA A 93 3.72 -2.42 -3.55
CA ALA A 93 4.04 -3.54 -2.66
C ALA A 93 3.56 -3.21 -1.25
N GLY A 94 2.35 -3.69 -0.91
CA GLY A 94 1.84 -3.69 0.45
C GLY A 94 2.77 -4.50 1.35
N HIS A 95 3.17 -3.94 2.48
CA HIS A 95 4.21 -4.50 3.36
C HIS A 95 5.62 -4.54 2.81
N SER A 96 5.88 -3.98 1.62
CA SER A 96 7.23 -3.81 1.08
C SER A 96 8.09 -5.07 1.16
N PHE A 97 7.51 -6.23 0.85
CA PHE A 97 8.14 -7.55 0.97
C PHE A 97 8.69 -7.82 2.37
N HIS A 98 7.81 -7.74 3.38
CA HIS A 98 8.18 -7.73 4.79
C HIS A 98 9.29 -8.72 5.17
N GLY A 99 10.36 -8.21 5.79
CA GLY A 99 11.53 -8.98 6.21
C GLY A 99 12.63 -9.16 5.15
N GLU A 100 12.43 -8.72 3.90
CA GLU A 100 13.45 -8.69 2.84
C GLU A 100 13.77 -7.26 2.38
N TRP A 101 14.05 -6.39 3.36
CA TRP A 101 14.16 -4.94 3.19
C TRP A 101 15.19 -4.47 2.17
N GLU A 102 16.40 -5.05 2.17
CA GLU A 102 17.40 -4.67 1.17
C GLU A 102 16.95 -5.01 -0.25
N ARG A 103 16.34 -6.18 -0.44
CA ARG A 103 15.82 -6.61 -1.74
C ARG A 103 14.67 -5.70 -2.19
N ALA A 104 13.76 -5.35 -1.29
CA ALA A 104 12.67 -4.42 -1.55
C ALA A 104 13.18 -3.05 -2.00
N ALA A 105 14.19 -2.51 -1.29
CA ALA A 105 14.78 -1.21 -1.58
C ALA A 105 15.50 -1.21 -2.93
N ASP A 106 16.33 -2.24 -3.19
CA ASP A 106 17.05 -2.38 -4.45
C ASP A 106 16.08 -2.53 -5.64
N MET A 107 15.04 -3.36 -5.50
CA MET A 107 14.01 -3.51 -6.53
C MET A 107 13.25 -2.22 -6.78
N ALA A 108 12.88 -1.47 -5.73
CA ALA A 108 12.22 -0.19 -5.92
C ALA A 108 13.13 0.83 -6.63
N GLY A 109 14.45 0.79 -6.41
CA GLY A 109 15.43 1.57 -7.16
C GLY A 109 15.58 1.16 -8.63
N GLU A 110 15.44 -0.13 -8.93
CA GLU A 110 15.56 -0.68 -10.30
C GLU A 110 14.28 -0.50 -11.13
N TYR A 111 13.11 -0.72 -10.53
CA TYR A 111 11.83 -0.77 -11.25
C TYR A 111 11.05 0.55 -11.10
N PRO A 112 10.97 1.39 -12.15
CA PRO A 112 10.33 2.70 -12.07
C PRO A 112 8.84 2.63 -11.69
N GLN A 113 8.19 1.51 -11.96
CA GLN A 113 6.78 1.28 -11.72
C GLN A 113 6.43 0.64 -10.36
N LEU A 114 7.44 0.27 -9.55
CA LEU A 114 7.27 -0.29 -8.20
C LEU A 114 7.29 0.78 -7.10
N TYR A 115 6.34 0.75 -6.17
CA TYR A 115 6.30 1.60 -4.98
C TYR A 115 6.26 0.74 -3.71
N LEU A 116 6.91 1.20 -2.65
CA LEU A 116 6.97 0.56 -1.33
C LEU A 116 5.94 1.19 -0.40
N ASP A 117 4.99 0.42 0.12
CA ASP A 117 4.03 0.88 1.13
C ASP A 117 4.56 0.63 2.54
N LEU A 118 4.46 1.63 3.43
CA LEU A 118 5.01 1.55 4.79
C LEU A 118 4.23 0.67 5.77
N CYS A 119 3.06 0.18 5.39
CA CYS A 119 2.28 -0.81 6.12
C CYS A 119 3.16 -1.96 6.63
N ALA A 120 3.13 -2.30 7.92
CA ALA A 120 4.01 -3.32 8.54
C ALA A 120 5.53 -3.16 8.28
N VAL A 121 6.03 -1.96 7.98
CA VAL A 121 7.49 -1.72 7.82
C VAL A 121 8.10 -1.13 9.09
N MET A 122 7.32 -0.33 9.82
CA MET A 122 7.82 0.51 10.91
C MET A 122 7.97 -0.24 12.24
N ASP A 123 7.83 -1.56 12.26
CA ASP A 123 8.19 -2.41 13.40
C ASP A 123 9.71 -2.62 13.50
N ASP A 124 10.45 -2.48 12.38
CA ASP A 124 11.91 -2.44 12.34
C ASP A 124 12.46 -1.01 12.18
N ARG A 125 13.41 -0.64 13.05
CA ARG A 125 14.07 0.68 12.99
C ARG A 125 15.14 0.69 11.88
N GLY A 126 15.22 1.78 11.12
CA GLY A 126 16.24 1.99 10.08
C GLY A 126 15.82 1.57 8.68
N VAL A 127 14.70 0.86 8.54
CA VAL A 127 14.21 0.40 7.24
C VAL A 127 13.75 1.57 6.37
N LEU A 128 13.12 2.59 6.96
CA LEU A 128 12.70 3.77 6.22
C LEU A 128 13.91 4.54 5.65
N GLU A 129 14.95 4.72 6.46
CA GLU A 129 16.22 5.33 6.03
C GLU A 129 16.87 4.53 4.90
N LEU A 130 16.91 3.20 5.02
CA LEU A 130 17.39 2.29 3.97
C LEU A 130 16.61 2.46 2.66
N PHE A 131 15.27 2.53 2.74
CA PHE A 131 14.43 2.73 1.57
C PHE A 131 14.69 4.09 0.91
N VAL A 132 14.82 5.16 1.71
CA VAL A 132 15.14 6.49 1.19
C VAL A 132 16.54 6.53 0.58
N GLU A 133 17.53 5.87 1.18
CA GLU A 133 18.91 5.81 0.68
C GLU A 133 18.99 5.09 -0.67
N ARG A 134 18.36 3.92 -0.80
CA ARG A 134 18.54 3.06 -1.97
C ARG A 134 17.51 3.28 -3.09
N ALA A 135 16.25 3.55 -2.74
CA ALA A 135 15.17 3.76 -3.72
C ALA A 135 14.81 5.24 -3.93
N GLY A 136 15.07 6.07 -2.92
CA GLY A 136 14.63 7.46 -2.88
C GLY A 136 13.22 7.62 -2.29
N SER A 137 13.00 8.74 -1.60
CA SER A 137 11.72 9.07 -0.96
C SER A 137 10.52 9.02 -1.89
N HIS A 138 10.70 9.35 -3.17
CA HIS A 138 9.66 9.37 -4.20
C HIS A 138 9.06 7.99 -4.54
N LYS A 139 9.64 6.89 -4.03
CA LYS A 139 9.17 5.51 -4.24
C LYS A 139 8.38 4.95 -3.06
N ILE A 140 8.20 5.73 -2.00
CA ILE A 140 7.65 5.26 -0.72
C ILE A 140 6.27 5.88 -0.49
N LEU A 141 5.28 5.08 -0.14
CA LEU A 141 3.92 5.52 0.15
C LEU A 141 3.59 5.30 1.62
N PHE A 142 2.98 6.30 2.25
CA PHE A 142 2.48 6.17 3.61
C PHE A 142 1.22 5.29 3.64
N GLY A 143 1.32 4.15 4.32
CA GLY A 143 0.24 3.23 4.62
C GLY A 143 0.42 2.66 6.03
N THR A 144 -0.69 2.31 6.70
CA THR A 144 -0.66 1.87 8.11
C THR A 144 -1.43 0.58 8.37
N ASP A 145 -2.07 -0.02 7.36
CA ASP A 145 -2.92 -1.20 7.53
C ASP A 145 -4.05 -1.10 8.57
N LEU A 146 -4.80 0.02 8.60
CA LEU A 146 -5.93 0.09 9.53
C LEU A 146 -6.89 -1.09 9.31
N PRO A 147 -7.25 -1.87 10.36
CA PRO A 147 -7.15 -1.56 11.78
C PRO A 147 -6.03 -2.27 12.56
N TRP A 148 -5.05 -2.87 11.88
CA TRP A 148 -3.98 -3.70 12.47
C TRP A 148 -2.93 -2.87 13.20
N PHE A 149 -2.50 -1.73 12.63
CA PHE A 149 -1.52 -0.85 13.27
C PHE A 149 -2.09 0.54 13.61
N ASP A 150 -1.53 1.13 14.66
CA ASP A 150 -1.91 2.47 15.13
C ASP A 150 -1.33 3.55 14.20
N PRO A 151 -2.17 4.44 13.61
CA PRO A 151 -1.71 5.48 12.71
C PRO A 151 -0.82 6.52 13.41
N HIS A 152 -1.00 6.78 14.71
CA HIS A 152 -0.14 7.70 15.47
C HIS A 152 1.27 7.15 15.63
N TYR A 153 1.42 5.84 15.85
CA TYR A 153 2.74 5.21 15.89
C TYR A 153 3.47 5.39 14.55
N TYR A 154 2.79 5.13 13.44
CA TYR A 154 3.36 5.26 12.09
C TYR A 154 3.75 6.70 11.76
N ILE A 155 2.86 7.66 12.07
CA ILE A 155 3.16 9.09 11.90
C ILE A 155 4.39 9.48 12.74
N GLY A 156 4.45 9.07 14.01
CA GLY A 156 5.59 9.34 14.88
C GLY A 156 6.89 8.71 14.38
N ALA A 157 6.81 7.49 13.85
CA ALA A 157 7.96 6.79 13.29
C ALA A 157 8.54 7.52 12.06
N VAL A 158 7.69 7.95 11.12
CA VAL A 158 8.13 8.75 9.96
C VAL A 158 8.68 10.12 10.39
N LEU A 159 8.05 10.78 11.35
CA LEU A 159 8.52 12.09 11.85
C LEU A 159 9.88 11.99 12.57
N SER A 160 10.17 10.85 13.21
CA SER A 160 11.40 10.63 13.98
C SER A 160 12.54 9.96 13.19
N ALA A 161 12.28 9.47 11.99
CA ALA A 161 13.29 8.90 11.10
C ALA A 161 14.33 9.94 10.69
N ASP A 162 15.58 9.52 10.45
CA ASP A 162 16.69 10.40 10.05
C ASP A 162 16.67 10.68 8.54
N ILE A 163 15.63 11.38 8.11
CA ILE A 163 15.39 11.76 6.71
C ILE A 163 15.09 13.25 6.59
N SER A 164 15.12 13.79 5.37
CA SER A 164 14.82 15.20 5.13
C SER A 164 13.32 15.50 5.26
N ASP A 165 12.97 16.76 5.51
CA ASP A 165 11.57 17.17 5.52
C ASP A 165 10.89 17.01 4.16
N ASP A 166 11.64 17.15 3.06
CA ASP A 166 11.09 16.87 1.74
C ASP A 166 10.80 15.38 1.53
N ALA A 167 11.66 14.50 2.04
CA ALA A 167 11.38 13.06 2.05
C ALA A 167 10.11 12.74 2.86
N ARG A 168 9.92 13.39 4.02
CA ARG A 168 8.68 13.23 4.82
C ARG A 168 7.45 13.68 4.03
N ARG A 169 7.51 14.83 3.33
CA ARG A 169 6.39 15.33 2.50
C ARG A 169 6.09 14.40 1.33
N ASP A 170 7.13 13.84 0.70
CA ASP A 170 6.99 12.83 -0.33
C ASP A 170 6.19 11.64 0.16
N ILE A 171 6.64 11.05 1.27
CA ILE A 171 6.05 9.86 1.89
C ILE A 171 4.61 10.13 2.34
N PHE A 172 4.38 11.22 3.09
CA PHE A 172 3.07 11.49 3.67
C PHE A 172 2.00 11.82 2.64
N TYR A 173 2.34 12.52 1.56
CA TYR A 173 1.30 12.94 0.62
C TYR A 173 1.74 13.15 -0.84
N ARG A 174 2.92 13.71 -1.15
CA ARG A 174 3.23 14.07 -2.55
C ARG A 174 3.27 12.84 -3.47
N ASN A 175 3.73 11.70 -2.96
CA ASN A 175 3.80 10.47 -3.73
C ASN A 175 2.41 9.89 -3.98
N GLY A 176 1.54 9.86 -2.96
CA GLY A 176 0.15 9.46 -3.11
C GLY A 176 -0.60 10.35 -4.11
N VAL A 177 -0.41 11.66 -4.02
CA VAL A 177 -0.95 12.64 -4.99
C VAL A 177 -0.45 12.35 -6.40
N ARG A 178 0.86 12.16 -6.60
CA ARG A 178 1.45 11.87 -7.91
C ARG A 178 0.91 10.58 -8.54
N VAL A 179 0.75 9.53 -7.73
CA VAL A 179 0.21 8.24 -8.21
C VAL A 179 -1.28 8.36 -8.55
N LEU A 180 -2.04 9.10 -7.75
CA LEU A 180 -3.50 9.18 -7.89
C LEU A 180 -3.96 10.28 -8.86
N SER A 181 -3.15 11.31 -9.12
CA SER A 181 -3.50 12.44 -9.99
C SER A 181 -3.78 12.04 -11.45
N ARG A 182 -3.33 10.86 -11.86
CA ARG A 182 -3.64 10.31 -13.19
C ARG A 182 -5.10 9.86 -13.34
N PHE A 183 -5.82 9.69 -12.23
CA PHE A 183 -7.23 9.32 -12.27
C PHE A 183 -8.12 10.56 -12.26
N SER A 184 -9.03 10.64 -13.23
CA SER A 184 -9.91 11.81 -13.43
C SER A 184 -10.81 12.14 -12.23
N TRP A 185 -11.12 11.16 -11.37
CA TRP A 185 -11.89 11.37 -10.15
C TRP A 185 -11.07 12.02 -9.04
N PHE A 186 -9.73 11.90 -9.04
CA PHE A 186 -8.91 12.32 -7.91
C PHE A 186 -9.00 13.83 -7.68
N GLY A 187 -8.96 14.64 -8.74
CA GLY A 187 -9.10 16.11 -8.63
C GLY A 187 -10.46 16.58 -8.08
N GLN A 188 -11.49 15.73 -8.09
CA GLN A 188 -12.79 16.05 -7.48
C GLN A 188 -12.76 15.91 -5.95
N VAL A 189 -11.82 15.12 -5.42
CA VAL A 189 -11.64 14.84 -3.99
C VAL A 189 -10.47 15.64 -3.42
N TRP A 190 -9.40 15.78 -4.20
CA TRP A 190 -8.21 16.53 -3.87
C TRP A 190 -8.37 17.99 -4.31
N GLY A 191 -8.97 18.81 -3.44
CA GLY A 191 -9.15 20.24 -3.65
C GLY A 191 -7.86 21.02 -3.46
N ASP A 192 -7.34 21.58 -4.56
CA ASP A 192 -6.16 22.43 -4.57
C ASP A 192 -6.48 23.85 -4.06
N GLU A 193 -6.54 24.02 -2.74
CA GLU A 193 -6.64 25.37 -2.14
C GLU A 193 -5.53 25.70 -1.11
N ARG A 194 -4.68 24.74 -0.70
CA ARG A 194 -3.84 24.91 0.51
C ARG A 194 -2.46 24.21 0.52
N ILE A 195 -1.83 23.96 -0.63
CA ILE A 195 -0.40 23.57 -0.67
C ILE A 195 0.36 24.49 -1.61
#